data_AF-Q8HXT6-F1
#
_entry.id   AF-Q8HXT6-F1
#
_cell.length_a   1.000
_cell.length_b   1.000
_cell.length_c   1.000
_cell.angle_alpha   90.00
_cell.angle_beta   90.00
_cell.angle_gamma   90.00
#
_symmetry.space_group_name_H-M   'P 1'
#
loop_
_entity.id
_entity.type
_entity.pdbx_description
1 polymer ?
#
loop_
_entity_poly.entity_id
_entity_poly.type
_entity_poly.pdbx_seq_one_letter_code
_entity_poly.pdbx_strand_id
1 'polypeptide(L)'
;PGGLGLPATEAPVGTTTLYMEGTSEPPLHDFYCSKLLDLAFLLDGSDKLSEAEFEVLKAFVVDMMERLHISQKRIRVALVEYHDGSHAYLELKNRKRPSELRRIAGQVRYVGSQVASTSEVLKYTLFQVFGKADRPEASRIALLLTASQEPPQMARNLPRYIQGLKKKKIIVVPVGIGPHASLKQIRLIERQAPENKAFVLSGVDELEQRRDEIIGHLCDLAPEPPASPQQPPMARVTVGPLLSGVSTPVPTRNSVILDVVFVLEGSDKMGEADFNRSREFVEEVIRRMHVGQDGIHVTVLQYAYAVTVEYTFSQAQSKTEVLQRVGEMRYRGGNSTNTGRALQYVSEHSFSASQDDREQAPNLVYLVTGNPASDEIRRLPGDIQVVPIGVGPHASVQELETIGWPHAPI
;
A
#
# COMPACT_ATOMS: atom_id res chain seq x y z
N PRO A 1 -40.56 6.22 -46.75
CA PRO A 1 -39.62 5.08 -46.96
C PRO A 1 -38.29 5.57 -47.56
N GLY A 2 -37.15 5.60 -46.90
CA GLY A 2 -36.76 5.39 -45.52
C GLY A 2 -35.33 5.95 -45.46
N GLY A 3 -35.14 7.05 -44.71
CA GLY A 3 -33.82 7.63 -44.49
C GLY A 3 -33.06 6.76 -43.50
N LEU A 4 -31.87 6.29 -43.90
CA LEU A 4 -30.97 5.55 -43.03
C LEU A 4 -30.29 6.54 -42.08
N GLY A 5 -30.71 6.50 -40.82
CA GLY A 5 -30.09 7.22 -39.72
C GLY A 5 -28.73 6.62 -39.36
N LEU A 6 -27.76 7.50 -39.16
CA LEU A 6 -26.54 7.24 -38.40
C LEU A 6 -26.91 7.13 -36.91
N PRO A 7 -26.37 6.16 -36.14
CA PRO A 7 -26.37 6.27 -34.70
C PRO A 7 -25.16 7.08 -34.19
N ALA A 8 -25.43 8.01 -33.28
CA ALA A 8 -24.48 8.48 -32.25
C ALA A 8 -24.30 7.33 -31.21
N THR A 9 -23.21 7.14 -30.46
CA THR A 9 -22.49 8.05 -29.59
C THR A 9 -21.28 7.27 -29.05
N GLU A 10 -20.08 7.86 -28.94
CA GLU A 10 -19.16 7.50 -27.85
C GLU A 10 -18.34 8.74 -27.47
N ALA A 11 -18.33 9.01 -26.15
CA ALA A 11 -17.87 10.23 -25.51
C ALA A 11 -16.34 10.35 -25.49
N PRO A 12 -15.78 11.54 -25.21
CA PRO A 12 -14.34 11.78 -25.24
C PRO A 12 -13.63 11.05 -24.11
N VAL A 13 -12.51 10.44 -24.46
CA VAL A 13 -11.53 9.80 -23.58
C VAL A 13 -11.22 10.69 -22.39
N GLY A 14 -11.49 10.14 -21.20
CA GLY A 14 -11.31 10.79 -19.91
C GLY A 14 -9.89 11.30 -19.68
N THR A 15 -9.87 12.45 -19.03
CA THR A 15 -8.73 13.26 -18.63
C THR A 15 -7.69 12.45 -17.85
N THR A 16 -6.45 12.55 -18.30
CA THR A 16 -5.23 12.07 -17.66
C THR A 16 -5.15 12.55 -16.20
N THR A 17 -5.48 11.69 -15.24
CA THR A 17 -5.19 11.94 -13.82
C THR A 17 -3.67 11.94 -13.61
N LEU A 18 -3.14 13.11 -13.25
CA LEU A 18 -1.77 13.32 -12.80
C LEU A 18 -1.52 12.57 -11.48
N TYR A 19 -0.71 11.51 -11.56
CA TYR A 19 -0.23 10.74 -10.42
C TYR A 19 0.90 11.48 -9.69
N MET A 20 0.65 11.98 -8.47
CA MET A 20 1.72 12.38 -7.55
C MET A 20 2.10 11.23 -6.61
N GLU A 21 3.42 11.02 -6.47
CA GLU A 21 4.09 9.97 -5.70
C GLU A 21 3.80 10.03 -4.21
N GLY A 22 3.64 8.86 -3.55
CA GLY A 22 3.67 8.79 -2.09
C GLY A 22 2.94 7.61 -1.43
N THR A 23 2.53 6.56 -2.15
CA THR A 23 1.82 5.42 -1.57
C THR A 23 2.77 4.46 -0.83
N SER A 24 3.22 4.79 0.37
CA SER A 24 3.82 3.79 1.26
C SER A 24 2.77 3.33 2.28
N GLU A 25 2.33 2.08 2.14
CA GLU A 25 1.60 1.37 3.19
C GLU A 25 2.60 0.86 4.25
N PRO A 26 2.24 0.84 5.54
CA PRO A 26 3.10 0.26 6.57
C PRO A 26 3.31 -1.25 6.32
N PRO A 27 4.47 -1.80 6.69
CA PRO A 27 4.73 -3.22 6.55
C PRO A 27 3.73 -4.04 7.37
N LEU A 28 3.21 -5.11 6.78
CA LEU A 28 2.25 -6.02 7.44
C LEU A 28 2.95 -7.05 8.35
N HIS A 29 4.27 -7.21 8.21
CA HIS A 29 5.08 -8.21 8.91
C HIS A 29 6.44 -7.65 9.32
N ASP A 30 7.02 -8.24 10.37
CA ASP A 30 8.36 -7.89 10.88
C ASP A 30 9.47 -8.18 9.86
N PHE A 31 9.30 -9.23 9.03
CA PHE A 31 10.16 -9.49 7.88
C PHE A 31 9.68 -8.70 6.66
N TYR A 32 10.44 -7.67 6.30
CA TYR A 32 10.07 -6.74 5.24
C TYR A 32 11.28 -6.31 4.40
N CYS A 33 11.28 -6.68 3.13
CA CYS A 33 12.34 -6.35 2.19
C CYS A 33 12.18 -4.95 1.63
N SER A 34 13.17 -4.09 1.86
CA SER A 34 13.08 -2.66 1.55
C SER A 34 14.26 -2.16 0.70
N LYS A 35 14.52 -2.85 -0.42
CA LYS A 35 15.63 -2.61 -1.36
C LYS A 35 15.18 -1.84 -2.61
N LEU A 36 16.14 -1.48 -3.48
CA LEU A 36 15.86 -0.96 -4.82
C LEU A 36 15.77 -2.12 -5.82
N LEU A 37 14.54 -2.53 -6.14
CA LEU A 37 14.28 -3.74 -6.94
C LEU A 37 13.12 -3.52 -7.91
N ASP A 38 13.27 -4.03 -9.13
CA ASP A 38 12.17 -4.27 -10.05
C ASP A 38 11.96 -5.79 -10.19
N LEU A 39 10.85 -6.29 -9.67
CA LEU A 39 10.52 -7.71 -9.59
C LEU A 39 9.35 -8.04 -10.53
N ALA A 40 9.53 -9.03 -11.41
CA ALA A 40 8.47 -9.55 -12.26
C ALA A 40 8.10 -10.98 -11.83
N PHE A 41 6.83 -11.19 -11.47
CA PHE A 41 6.26 -12.52 -11.23
C PHE A 41 5.72 -13.08 -12.55
N LEU A 42 6.23 -14.23 -12.98
CA LEU A 42 5.79 -14.92 -14.19
C LEU A 42 5.10 -16.23 -13.80
N LEU A 43 3.79 -16.31 -14.00
CA LEU A 43 2.94 -17.42 -13.53
C LEU A 43 2.57 -18.35 -14.68
N ASP A 44 2.85 -19.63 -14.52
CA ASP A 44 2.44 -20.69 -15.44
C ASP A 44 0.91 -20.84 -15.46
N GLY A 45 0.28 -20.54 -16.59
CA GLY A 45 -1.16 -20.67 -16.81
C GLY A 45 -1.58 -22.00 -17.45
N SER A 46 -0.71 -23.01 -17.45
CA SER A 46 -1.03 -24.31 -18.05
C SER A 46 -1.99 -25.15 -17.20
N ASP A 47 -2.56 -26.16 -17.84
CA ASP A 47 -3.36 -27.23 -17.23
C ASP A 47 -2.54 -28.21 -16.38
N LYS A 48 -1.22 -28.00 -16.22
CA LYS A 48 -0.37 -28.80 -15.32
C LYS A 48 -0.51 -28.38 -13.86
N LEU A 49 -1.11 -27.22 -13.63
CA LEU A 49 -1.70 -26.82 -12.35
C LEU A 49 -3.21 -26.93 -12.47
N SER A 50 -3.87 -27.58 -11.52
CA SER A 50 -5.31 -27.48 -11.35
C SER A 50 -5.71 -26.06 -10.91
N GLU A 51 -7.00 -25.72 -11.05
CA GLU A 51 -7.52 -24.42 -10.59
C GLU A 51 -7.23 -24.18 -9.10
N ALA A 52 -7.36 -25.22 -8.26
CA ALA A 52 -7.04 -25.14 -6.84
C ALA A 52 -5.54 -24.90 -6.57
N GLU A 53 -4.66 -25.58 -7.30
CA GLU A 53 -3.21 -25.36 -7.20
C GLU A 53 -2.81 -23.96 -7.70
N PHE A 54 -3.52 -23.44 -8.71
CA PHE A 54 -3.32 -22.08 -9.19
C PHE A 54 -3.77 -21.03 -8.15
N GLU A 55 -4.82 -21.29 -7.37
CA GLU A 55 -5.19 -20.44 -6.22
C GLU A 55 -4.08 -20.40 -5.16
N VAL A 56 -3.44 -21.54 -4.86
CA VAL A 56 -2.27 -21.60 -3.95
C VAL A 56 -1.10 -20.80 -4.53
N LEU A 57 -0.86 -20.90 -5.85
CA LEU A 57 0.18 -20.13 -6.53
C LEU A 57 -0.07 -18.61 -6.43
N LYS A 58 -1.32 -18.16 -6.60
CA LYS A 58 -1.69 -16.74 -6.44
C LYS A 58 -1.53 -16.28 -5.00
N ALA A 59 -1.96 -17.09 -4.04
CA ALA A 59 -1.79 -16.80 -2.61
C ALA A 59 -0.30 -16.63 -2.28
N PHE A 60 0.57 -17.51 -2.77
CA PHE A 60 2.03 -17.36 -2.62
C PHE A 60 2.56 -16.03 -3.17
N VAL A 61 2.10 -15.58 -4.34
CA VAL A 61 2.51 -14.29 -4.92
C VAL A 61 2.03 -13.12 -4.05
N VAL A 62 0.78 -13.17 -3.56
CA VAL A 62 0.24 -12.15 -2.65
C VAL A 62 1.04 -12.10 -1.35
N ASP A 63 1.31 -13.24 -0.73
CA ASP A 63 2.11 -13.36 0.50
C ASP A 63 3.53 -12.82 0.33
N MET A 64 4.14 -13.05 -0.84
CA MET A 64 5.42 -12.43 -1.17
C MET A 64 5.28 -10.91 -1.22
N MET A 65 4.27 -10.39 -1.94
CA MET A 65 4.02 -8.95 -2.06
C MET A 65 3.75 -8.25 -0.72
N GLU A 66 3.20 -8.93 0.28
CA GLU A 66 3.02 -8.39 1.64
C GLU A 66 4.34 -8.14 2.39
N ARG A 67 5.39 -8.87 2.02
CA ARG A 67 6.74 -8.79 2.62
C ARG A 67 7.70 -7.91 1.82
N LEU A 68 7.20 -7.20 0.81
CA LEU A 68 7.99 -6.30 -0.04
C LEU A 68 7.56 -4.85 0.17
N HIS A 69 8.54 -3.94 0.24
CA HIS A 69 8.30 -2.50 0.26
C HIS A 69 7.94 -1.97 -1.13
N ILE A 70 6.73 -2.27 -1.57
CA ILE A 70 6.23 -1.92 -2.90
C ILE A 70 6.02 -0.41 -3.00
N SER A 71 6.81 0.26 -3.83
CA SER A 71 6.64 1.67 -4.21
C SER A 71 7.50 1.98 -5.45
N GLN A 72 7.18 3.06 -6.16
CA GLN A 72 8.00 3.49 -7.30
C GLN A 72 9.44 3.87 -6.90
N LYS A 73 9.67 4.22 -5.62
CA LYS A 73 10.98 4.60 -5.08
C LYS A 73 11.78 3.43 -4.50
N ARG A 74 11.14 2.28 -4.23
CA ARG A 74 11.77 1.09 -3.62
C ARG A 74 11.56 -0.15 -4.48
N ILE A 75 10.58 -1.00 -4.18
CA ILE A 75 10.32 -2.21 -4.96
C ILE A 75 9.16 -1.97 -5.94
N ARG A 76 9.40 -2.12 -7.25
CA ARG A 76 8.35 -2.13 -8.27
C ARG A 76 8.03 -3.57 -8.63
N VAL A 77 6.75 -3.86 -8.86
CA VAL A 77 6.29 -5.22 -9.17
C VAL A 77 5.56 -5.26 -10.51
N ALA A 78 5.78 -6.33 -11.26
CA ALA A 78 5.02 -6.69 -12.45
C ALA A 78 4.49 -8.11 -12.28
N LEU A 79 3.35 -8.41 -12.90
CA LEU A 79 2.68 -9.70 -12.80
C LEU A 79 2.22 -10.12 -14.19
N VAL A 80 2.71 -11.25 -14.66
CA VAL A 80 2.44 -11.79 -15.99
C VAL A 80 2.03 -13.25 -15.85
N GLU A 81 0.85 -13.58 -16.33
CA GLU A 81 0.45 -14.98 -16.56
C GLU A 81 0.86 -15.36 -17.99
N TYR A 82 1.33 -16.60 -18.18
CA TYR A 82 1.74 -17.08 -19.49
C TYR A 82 1.20 -18.46 -19.84
N HIS A 83 0.73 -18.55 -21.08
CA HIS A 83 0.22 -19.74 -21.75
C HIS A 83 0.92 -19.83 -23.13
N ASP A 84 0.19 -19.96 -24.25
CA ASP A 84 0.80 -19.82 -25.59
C ASP A 84 1.19 -18.36 -25.92
N GLY A 85 0.67 -17.40 -25.15
CA GLY A 85 1.07 -16.00 -25.09
C GLY A 85 1.40 -15.53 -23.67
N SER A 86 1.39 -14.22 -23.45
CA SER A 86 1.64 -13.62 -22.13
C SER A 86 0.67 -12.48 -21.88
N HIS A 87 -0.01 -12.52 -20.72
CA HIS A 87 -0.96 -11.52 -20.30
C HIS A 87 -0.47 -10.80 -19.04
N ALA A 88 -0.20 -9.50 -19.15
CA ALA A 88 0.27 -8.68 -18.03
C ALA A 88 -0.93 -8.10 -17.26
N TYR A 89 -0.99 -8.40 -15.97
CA TYR A 89 -1.97 -7.84 -15.04
C TYR A 89 -1.43 -6.59 -14.34
N LEU A 90 -0.11 -6.57 -14.09
CA LEU A 90 0.60 -5.46 -13.46
C LEU A 90 1.87 -5.14 -14.24
N GLU A 91 2.13 -3.85 -14.44
CA GLU A 91 3.35 -3.31 -15.01
C GLU A 91 4.16 -2.57 -13.93
N LEU A 92 5.49 -2.59 -14.05
CA LEU A 92 6.41 -1.95 -13.09
C LEU A 92 6.09 -0.47 -12.83
N LYS A 93 5.55 0.24 -13.84
CA LYS A 93 5.21 1.67 -13.76
C LYS A 93 3.81 1.94 -13.20
N ASN A 94 3.01 0.91 -12.92
CA ASN A 94 1.69 1.12 -12.32
C ASN A 94 1.86 1.77 -10.93
N ARG A 95 1.27 2.96 -10.78
CA ARG A 95 1.32 3.75 -9.55
C ARG A 95 0.09 3.47 -8.68
N LYS A 96 -0.12 2.22 -8.32
CA LYS A 96 -1.25 1.80 -7.46
C LYS A 96 -0.79 1.54 -6.03
N ARG A 97 -1.72 1.57 -5.08
CA ARG A 97 -1.43 1.21 -3.69
C ARG A 97 -1.04 -0.28 -3.59
N PRO A 98 -0.09 -0.67 -2.72
CA PRO A 98 0.31 -2.07 -2.56
C PRO A 98 -0.87 -3.02 -2.32
N SER A 99 -1.87 -2.62 -1.52
CA SER A 99 -3.13 -3.35 -1.33
C SER A 99 -3.91 -3.60 -2.62
N GLU A 100 -4.02 -2.59 -3.49
CA GLU A 100 -4.68 -2.73 -4.79
C GLU A 100 -3.89 -3.66 -5.72
N LEU A 101 -2.55 -3.56 -5.71
CA LEU A 101 -1.69 -4.46 -6.48
C LEU A 101 -1.85 -5.91 -6.01
N ARG A 102 -1.90 -6.15 -4.69
CA ARG A 102 -2.19 -7.48 -4.11
C ARG A 102 -3.57 -8.00 -4.50
N ARG A 103 -4.60 -7.13 -4.48
CA ARG A 103 -5.95 -7.48 -4.93
C ARG A 103 -5.98 -7.90 -6.39
N ILE A 104 -5.26 -7.19 -7.27
CA ILE A 104 -5.14 -7.56 -8.69
C ILE A 104 -4.44 -8.92 -8.82
N ALA A 105 -3.38 -9.17 -8.05
CA ALA A 105 -2.68 -10.45 -8.04
C ALA A 105 -3.57 -11.62 -7.59
N GLY A 106 -4.38 -11.44 -6.55
CA GLY A 106 -5.34 -12.46 -6.10
C GLY A 106 -6.48 -12.74 -7.10
N GLN A 107 -6.77 -11.80 -8.00
CA GLN A 107 -7.85 -11.90 -9.00
C GLN A 107 -7.38 -12.36 -10.39
N VAL A 108 -6.12 -12.78 -10.53
CA VAL A 108 -5.65 -13.40 -11.78
C VAL A 108 -6.52 -14.62 -12.09
N ARG A 109 -6.96 -14.72 -13.34
CA ARG A 109 -7.87 -15.78 -13.79
C ARG A 109 -7.07 -17.04 -14.11
N TYR A 110 -7.57 -18.19 -13.66
CA TYR A 110 -7.05 -19.47 -14.11
C TYR A 110 -7.39 -19.68 -15.58
N VAL A 111 -6.38 -20.00 -16.40
CA VAL A 111 -6.53 -20.23 -17.84
C VAL A 111 -6.65 -21.72 -18.16
N GLY A 112 -5.82 -22.57 -17.53
CA GLY A 112 -5.82 -24.02 -17.78
C GLY A 112 -5.42 -24.37 -19.22
N SER A 113 -4.44 -23.67 -19.78
CA SER A 113 -4.01 -23.87 -21.17
C SER A 113 -3.23 -25.18 -21.37
N GLN A 114 -3.35 -25.82 -22.52
CA GLN A 114 -2.53 -26.98 -22.88
C GLN A 114 -1.02 -26.65 -23.02
N VAL A 115 -0.68 -25.37 -23.18
CA VAL A 115 0.68 -24.89 -23.37
C VAL A 115 0.94 -23.69 -22.46
N ALA A 116 2.08 -23.69 -21.77
CA ALA A 116 2.69 -22.50 -21.20
C ALA A 116 4.14 -22.35 -21.68
N SER A 117 4.37 -21.29 -22.47
CA SER A 117 5.60 -21.06 -23.21
C SER A 117 6.57 -20.18 -22.43
N THR A 118 7.55 -20.83 -21.80
CA THR A 118 8.66 -20.14 -21.13
C THR A 118 9.44 -19.25 -22.10
N SER A 119 9.57 -19.64 -23.37
CA SER A 119 10.23 -18.85 -24.40
C SER A 119 9.49 -17.54 -24.66
N GLU A 120 8.16 -17.58 -24.74
CA GLU A 120 7.34 -16.40 -25.01
C GLU A 120 7.33 -15.44 -23.82
N VAL A 121 7.20 -15.96 -22.59
CA VAL A 121 7.21 -15.09 -21.40
C VAL A 121 8.58 -14.46 -21.15
N LEU A 122 9.69 -15.16 -21.41
CA LEU A 122 11.03 -14.58 -21.28
C LEU A 122 11.32 -13.56 -22.40
N LYS A 123 10.78 -13.77 -23.61
CA LYS A 123 10.77 -12.76 -24.66
C LYS A 123 9.99 -11.52 -24.22
N TYR A 124 8.78 -11.70 -23.69
CA TYR A 124 7.94 -10.61 -23.18
C TYR A 124 8.64 -9.85 -22.05
N THR A 125 9.27 -10.57 -21.12
CA THR A 125 10.04 -10.00 -20.02
C THR A 125 11.20 -9.12 -20.50
N LEU A 126 11.94 -9.60 -21.50
CA LEU A 126 13.09 -8.88 -22.07
C LEU A 126 12.72 -7.59 -22.81
N PHE A 127 11.61 -7.61 -23.57
CA PHE A 127 11.25 -6.52 -24.48
C PHE A 127 10.13 -5.61 -23.97
N GLN A 128 9.17 -6.14 -23.21
CA GLN A 128 8.00 -5.41 -22.74
C GLN A 128 8.14 -5.00 -21.27
N VAL A 129 8.47 -5.93 -20.37
CA VAL A 129 8.55 -5.64 -18.93
C VAL A 129 9.76 -4.75 -18.62
N PHE A 130 10.98 -5.27 -18.80
CA PHE A 130 12.21 -4.53 -18.52
C PHE A 130 12.73 -3.73 -19.71
N GLY A 131 12.16 -3.93 -20.91
CA GLY A 131 12.53 -3.15 -22.09
C GLY A 131 12.03 -1.71 -22.03
N LYS A 132 10.96 -1.44 -21.28
CA LYS A 132 10.30 -0.13 -21.17
C LYS A 132 10.53 0.58 -19.84
N ALA A 133 11.13 -0.09 -18.86
CA ALA A 133 11.29 0.40 -17.49
C ALA A 133 12.78 0.70 -17.21
N ASP A 134 13.18 1.95 -17.44
CA ASP A 134 14.52 2.41 -17.10
C ASP A 134 14.57 2.78 -15.60
N ARG A 135 15.55 2.20 -14.90
CA ARG A 135 15.82 2.36 -13.47
C ARG A 135 17.19 1.76 -13.12
N PRO A 136 18.28 2.41 -13.52
CA PRO A 136 19.63 1.84 -13.47
C PRO A 136 20.12 1.56 -12.05
N GLU A 137 19.55 2.23 -11.03
CA GLU A 137 19.87 2.06 -9.62
C GLU A 137 19.24 0.82 -8.97
N ALA A 138 18.28 0.17 -9.64
CA ALA A 138 17.58 -1.00 -9.12
C ALA A 138 18.05 -2.30 -9.80
N SER A 139 18.11 -3.38 -9.01
CA SER A 139 18.24 -4.73 -9.57
C SER A 139 16.98 -5.10 -10.33
N ARG A 140 17.11 -5.91 -11.39
CA ARG A 140 15.98 -6.40 -12.20
C ARG A 140 15.92 -7.91 -12.12
N ILE A 141 14.84 -8.44 -11.55
CA ILE A 141 14.68 -9.87 -11.30
C ILE A 141 13.34 -10.37 -11.85
N ALA A 142 13.37 -11.48 -12.56
CA ALA A 142 12.18 -12.22 -12.98
C ALA A 142 12.10 -13.52 -12.16
N LEU A 143 11.04 -13.66 -11.36
CA LEU A 143 10.69 -14.89 -10.66
C LEU A 143 9.81 -15.73 -11.58
N LEU A 144 10.39 -16.78 -12.17
CA LEU A 144 9.71 -17.66 -13.12
C LEU A 144 9.10 -18.85 -12.38
N LEU A 145 7.79 -18.82 -12.14
CA LEU A 145 7.03 -19.91 -11.52
C LEU A 145 6.55 -20.83 -12.65
N THR A 146 7.17 -22.00 -12.79
CA THR A 146 6.93 -22.93 -13.91
C THR A 146 6.54 -24.32 -13.42
N ALA A 147 5.44 -24.85 -13.96
CA ALA A 147 4.92 -26.17 -13.63
C ALA A 147 4.87 -27.11 -14.83
N SER A 148 5.21 -26.61 -16.02
CA SER A 148 5.06 -27.32 -17.28
C SER A 148 6.32 -27.31 -18.15
N GLN A 149 6.22 -27.99 -19.28
CA GLN A 149 7.24 -28.00 -20.32
C GLN A 149 6.62 -27.54 -21.64
N GLU A 150 7.20 -26.48 -22.23
CA GLU A 150 6.75 -25.99 -23.54
C GLU A 150 7.12 -26.96 -24.68
N PRO A 151 6.36 -26.96 -25.79
CA PRO A 151 6.70 -27.73 -26.99
C PRO A 151 8.11 -27.41 -27.52
N PRO A 152 8.93 -28.41 -27.93
CA PRO A 152 10.30 -28.19 -28.40
C PRO A 152 10.47 -27.17 -29.54
N GLN A 153 9.43 -27.01 -30.36
CA GLN A 153 9.37 -26.08 -31.48
C GLN A 153 9.37 -24.62 -31.01
N MET A 154 8.72 -24.33 -29.88
CA MET A 154 8.69 -23.00 -29.25
C MET A 154 10.01 -22.71 -28.51
N ALA A 155 10.63 -23.74 -27.93
CA ALA A 155 11.89 -23.65 -27.18
C ALA A 155 13.13 -23.30 -28.02
N ARG A 156 13.04 -23.25 -29.36
CA ARG A 156 14.18 -23.03 -30.26
C ARG A 156 14.94 -21.74 -29.98
N ASN A 157 14.22 -20.67 -29.63
CA ASN A 157 14.80 -19.35 -29.38
C ASN A 157 15.07 -19.07 -27.90
N LEU A 158 14.72 -19.98 -27.00
CA LEU A 158 14.92 -19.83 -25.56
C LEU A 158 16.36 -19.42 -25.18
N PRO A 159 17.42 -20.07 -25.71
CA PRO A 159 18.79 -19.68 -25.36
C PRO A 159 19.12 -18.23 -25.73
N ARG A 160 18.54 -17.72 -26.83
CA ARG A 160 18.75 -16.34 -27.28
C ARG A 160 18.11 -15.33 -26.34
N TYR A 161 16.90 -15.60 -25.85
CA TYR A 161 16.22 -14.71 -24.89
C TYR A 161 16.92 -14.71 -23.54
N ILE A 162 17.32 -15.89 -23.05
CA ILE A 162 18.10 -16.04 -21.83
C ILE A 162 19.43 -15.27 -21.92
N GLN A 163 20.16 -15.37 -23.02
CA GLN A 163 21.36 -14.58 -23.25
C GLN A 163 21.07 -13.07 -23.30
N GLY A 164 19.94 -12.67 -23.88
CA GLY A 164 19.49 -11.27 -23.90
C GLY A 164 19.22 -10.71 -22.50
N LEU A 165 18.55 -11.49 -21.65
CA LEU A 165 18.28 -11.16 -20.25
C LEU A 165 19.60 -10.98 -19.48
N LYS A 166 20.54 -11.93 -19.63
CA LYS A 166 21.89 -11.82 -19.04
C LYS A 166 22.62 -10.56 -19.50
N LYS A 167 22.65 -10.26 -20.81
CA LYS A 167 23.31 -9.06 -21.35
C LYS A 167 22.72 -7.78 -20.79
N LYS A 168 21.41 -7.77 -20.54
CA LYS A 168 20.73 -6.65 -19.89
C LYS A 168 20.83 -6.66 -18.37
N LYS A 169 21.57 -7.57 -17.73
CA LYS A 169 21.66 -7.73 -16.27
C LYS A 169 20.28 -7.94 -15.62
N ILE A 170 19.44 -8.75 -16.26
CA ILE A 170 18.16 -9.21 -15.70
C ILE A 170 18.40 -10.62 -15.16
N ILE A 171 18.23 -10.78 -13.85
CA ILE A 171 18.39 -12.06 -13.14
C ILE A 171 17.09 -12.85 -13.32
N VAL A 172 17.19 -14.15 -13.59
CA VAL A 172 16.03 -15.03 -13.69
C VAL A 172 16.15 -16.08 -12.61
N VAL A 173 15.20 -16.09 -11.68
CA VAL A 173 15.11 -17.06 -10.58
C VAL A 173 13.99 -18.05 -10.94
N PRO A 174 14.32 -19.24 -11.47
CA PRO A 174 13.32 -20.23 -11.79
C PRO A 174 12.87 -21.01 -10.56
N VAL A 175 11.56 -21.14 -10.40
CA VAL A 175 10.87 -21.93 -9.38
C VAL A 175 10.09 -23.02 -10.11
N GLY A 176 10.65 -24.24 -10.14
CA GLY A 176 10.04 -25.42 -10.74
C GLY A 176 9.08 -26.09 -9.78
N ILE A 177 7.83 -26.25 -10.18
CA ILE A 177 6.74 -26.78 -9.33
C ILE A 177 6.24 -28.09 -9.92
N GLY A 178 6.42 -29.18 -9.17
CA GLY A 178 5.90 -30.48 -9.58
C GLY A 178 6.72 -31.21 -10.63
N PRO A 179 6.32 -32.44 -10.98
CA PRO A 179 7.10 -33.35 -11.82
C PRO A 179 7.10 -32.95 -13.31
N HIS A 180 6.17 -32.10 -13.73
CA HIS A 180 6.02 -31.67 -15.11
C HIS A 180 6.84 -30.43 -15.46
N ALA A 181 7.45 -29.78 -14.45
CA ALA A 181 8.33 -28.64 -14.67
C ALA A 181 9.59 -29.05 -15.45
N SER A 182 9.96 -28.25 -16.45
CA SER A 182 11.10 -28.54 -17.33
C SER A 182 12.46 -28.30 -16.65
N LEU A 183 13.00 -29.31 -15.97
CA LEU A 183 14.33 -29.25 -15.35
C LEU A 183 15.45 -28.93 -16.36
N LYS A 184 15.28 -29.31 -17.63
CA LYS A 184 16.24 -28.96 -18.70
C LYS A 184 16.32 -27.45 -18.92
N GLN A 185 15.18 -26.76 -18.91
CA GLN A 185 15.13 -25.30 -19.09
C GLN A 185 15.59 -24.57 -17.83
N ILE A 186 15.19 -25.06 -16.65
CA ILE A 186 15.65 -24.52 -15.36
C ILE A 186 17.19 -24.54 -15.28
N ARG A 187 17.81 -25.68 -15.57
CA ARG A 187 19.28 -25.81 -15.60
C ARG A 187 19.93 -24.94 -16.69
N LEU A 188 19.24 -24.73 -17.81
CA LEU A 188 19.74 -23.85 -18.87
C LEU A 188 19.81 -22.40 -18.40
N ILE A 189 18.82 -21.94 -17.61
CA ILE A 189 18.77 -20.60 -17.01
C ILE A 189 19.84 -20.44 -15.93
N GLU A 190 19.94 -21.41 -15.02
CA GLU A 190 20.89 -21.41 -13.90
C GLU A 190 22.35 -21.32 -14.37
N ARG A 191 22.71 -22.01 -15.46
CA ARG A 191 24.08 -22.01 -16.01
C ARG A 191 24.54 -20.66 -16.59
N GLN A 192 23.66 -19.67 -16.72
CA GLN A 192 23.98 -18.43 -17.41
C GLN A 192 24.66 -17.43 -16.48
N ALA A 193 24.28 -17.43 -15.21
CA ALA A 193 24.72 -16.47 -14.23
C ALA A 193 24.60 -17.10 -12.84
N PRO A 194 25.58 -16.94 -11.94
CA PRO A 194 25.53 -17.50 -10.60
C PRO A 194 24.35 -16.97 -9.77
N GLU A 195 23.82 -15.80 -10.11
CA GLU A 195 22.65 -15.18 -9.49
C GLU A 195 21.33 -15.88 -9.86
N ASN A 196 21.30 -16.69 -10.93
CA ASN A 196 20.10 -17.40 -11.40
C ASN A 196 19.83 -18.69 -10.59
N LYS A 197 19.84 -18.61 -9.26
CA LYS A 197 19.59 -19.76 -8.38
C LYS A 197 18.22 -20.35 -8.67
N ALA A 198 18.15 -21.67 -8.85
CA ALA A 198 16.89 -22.38 -9.04
C ALA A 198 16.30 -22.90 -7.72
N PHE A 199 14.98 -22.91 -7.62
CA PHE A 199 14.22 -23.57 -6.57
C PHE A 199 13.37 -24.65 -7.23
N VAL A 200 13.49 -25.90 -6.80
CA VAL A 200 12.70 -27.02 -7.32
C VAL A 200 11.89 -27.59 -6.17
N LEU A 201 10.58 -27.67 -6.35
CA LEU A 201 9.60 -28.07 -5.36
C LEU A 201 8.79 -29.24 -5.89
N SER A 202 8.35 -30.12 -5.00
CA SER A 202 7.56 -31.29 -5.40
C SER A 202 6.12 -30.93 -5.79
N GLY A 203 5.62 -29.77 -5.35
CA GLY A 203 4.26 -29.27 -5.60
C GLY A 203 4.05 -27.86 -5.03
N VAL A 204 2.84 -27.32 -5.18
CA VAL A 204 2.50 -25.96 -4.72
C VAL A 204 2.47 -25.83 -3.20
N ASP A 205 2.23 -26.91 -2.47
CA ASP A 205 2.14 -26.91 -1.00
C ASP A 205 3.46 -26.56 -0.30
N GLU A 206 4.60 -26.76 -0.99
CA GLU A 206 5.92 -26.40 -0.48
C GLU A 206 6.25 -24.90 -0.66
N LEU A 207 5.45 -24.16 -1.44
CA LEU A 207 5.74 -22.75 -1.76
C LEU A 207 5.77 -21.87 -0.50
N GLU A 208 4.82 -22.06 0.41
CA GLU A 208 4.75 -21.29 1.66
C GLU A 208 6.01 -21.50 2.51
N GLN A 209 6.49 -22.74 2.61
CA GLN A 209 7.67 -23.11 3.41
C GLN A 209 8.96 -22.51 2.83
N ARG A 210 9.03 -22.35 1.51
CA ARG A 210 10.20 -21.80 0.80
C ARG A 210 10.11 -20.28 0.57
N ARG A 211 8.97 -19.65 0.86
CA ARG A 211 8.70 -18.23 0.60
C ARG A 211 9.77 -17.31 1.17
N ASP A 212 10.06 -17.42 2.46
CA ASP A 212 10.96 -16.47 3.13
C ASP A 212 12.43 -16.68 2.69
N GLU A 213 12.82 -17.91 2.33
CA GLU A 213 14.12 -18.19 1.69
C GLU A 213 14.20 -17.54 0.30
N ILE A 214 13.15 -17.65 -0.52
CA ILE A 214 13.09 -17.04 -1.85
C ILE A 214 13.15 -15.51 -1.72
N ILE A 215 12.36 -14.91 -0.82
CA ILE A 215 12.38 -13.45 -0.60
C ILE A 215 13.78 -13.01 -0.15
N GLY A 216 14.37 -13.68 0.84
CA GLY A 216 15.73 -13.38 1.31
C GLY A 216 16.74 -13.36 0.16
N HIS A 217 16.72 -14.41 -0.67
CA HIS A 217 17.60 -14.50 -1.84
C HIS A 217 17.38 -13.34 -2.84
N LEU A 218 16.12 -13.01 -3.16
CA LEU A 218 15.81 -11.89 -4.08
C LEU A 218 16.28 -10.54 -3.52
N CYS A 219 16.20 -10.35 -2.21
CA CYS A 219 16.55 -9.12 -1.53
C CYS A 219 18.06 -8.94 -1.36
N ASP A 220 18.81 -10.03 -1.18
CA ASP A 220 20.27 -10.02 -1.14
C ASP A 220 20.89 -9.62 -2.50
N LEU A 221 20.18 -9.91 -3.60
CA LEU A 221 20.57 -9.51 -4.96
C LEU A 221 20.28 -8.02 -5.27
N ALA A 222 19.58 -7.31 -4.39
CA ALA A 222 19.15 -5.93 -4.61
C ALA A 222 19.96 -4.93 -3.76
N PRO A 223 20.35 -3.76 -4.34
CA PRO A 223 21.09 -2.75 -3.62
C PRO A 223 20.24 -2.06 -2.55
N GLU A 224 20.92 -1.57 -1.50
CA GLU A 224 20.29 -0.75 -0.46
C GLU A 224 19.90 0.63 -1.02
N PRO A 225 18.79 1.22 -0.56
CA PRO A 225 18.46 2.59 -0.89
C PRO A 225 19.52 3.54 -0.30
N PRO A 226 19.83 4.67 -0.97
CA PRO A 226 20.77 5.64 -0.43
C PRO A 226 20.28 6.15 0.93
N ALA A 227 21.19 6.22 1.90
CA ALA A 227 20.90 6.77 3.22
C ALA A 227 20.50 8.25 3.08
N SER A 228 19.41 8.63 3.75
CA SER A 228 19.01 10.04 3.88
C SER A 228 20.18 10.84 4.48
N PRO A 229 20.52 12.04 3.98
CA PRO A 229 21.53 12.87 4.62
C PRO A 229 21.12 13.14 6.06
N GLN A 230 21.94 12.71 7.02
CA GLN A 230 21.77 13.06 8.43
C GLN A 230 21.83 14.59 8.53
N GLN A 231 20.77 15.22 9.05
CA GLN A 231 20.84 16.62 9.46
C GLN A 231 21.95 16.76 10.52
N PRO A 232 22.78 17.81 10.45
CA PRO A 232 23.81 18.06 11.45
C PRO A 232 23.16 18.23 12.84
N PRO A 233 23.86 17.85 13.91
CA PRO A 233 23.31 17.95 15.27
C PRO A 233 23.03 19.42 15.58
N MET A 234 21.75 19.76 15.76
CA MET A 234 21.37 21.06 16.32
C MET A 234 21.96 21.17 17.73
N ALA A 235 22.61 22.31 17.99
CA ALA A 235 23.21 22.64 19.27
C ALA A 235 22.16 22.56 20.39
N ARG A 236 22.43 21.75 21.42
CA ARG A 236 21.60 21.72 22.63
C ARG A 236 21.79 23.03 23.39
N VAL A 237 20.70 23.76 23.61
CA VAL A 237 20.64 24.86 24.57
C VAL A 237 20.72 24.26 25.97
N THR A 238 21.72 24.71 26.73
CA THR A 238 22.03 24.28 28.08
C THR A 238 20.95 24.76 29.06
N VAL A 239 20.22 23.86 29.70
CA VAL A 239 19.50 24.15 30.95
C VAL A 239 20.26 23.47 32.09
N GLY A 240 20.55 24.24 33.13
CA GLY A 240 21.41 23.87 34.26
C GLY A 240 20.86 22.74 35.14
N PRO A 241 21.68 22.20 36.06
CA PRO A 241 21.48 20.88 36.64
C PRO A 241 20.53 20.88 37.84
N LEU A 242 19.62 19.91 37.89
CA LEU A 242 19.11 19.37 39.15
C LEU A 242 19.27 17.85 39.19
N LEU A 243 19.66 17.39 40.37
CA LEU A 243 20.28 16.11 40.72
C LEU A 243 19.45 14.84 40.45
N SER A 244 20.16 13.85 39.88
CA SER A 244 20.18 12.41 40.17
C SER A 244 18.89 11.68 40.60
N GLY A 245 18.44 10.80 39.71
CA GLY A 245 17.70 9.58 40.04
C GLY A 245 17.99 8.51 39.00
N VAL A 246 19.02 7.69 39.23
CA VAL A 246 19.37 6.53 38.39
C VAL A 246 18.30 5.45 38.58
N SER A 247 17.64 5.05 37.49
CA SER A 247 16.99 3.76 37.39
C SER A 247 17.08 3.29 35.93
N THR A 248 17.56 2.06 35.80
CA THR A 248 17.97 1.32 34.60
C THR A 248 17.01 1.40 33.40
N PRO A 249 17.51 1.32 32.15
CA PRO A 249 16.64 1.22 30.98
C PRO A 249 15.99 -0.17 30.94
N VAL A 250 14.71 -0.21 31.28
CA VAL A 250 13.79 -1.25 30.79
C VAL A 250 13.72 -1.07 29.27
N PRO A 251 13.75 -2.14 28.44
CA PRO A 251 13.57 -1.97 27.00
C PRO A 251 12.13 -1.53 26.76
N THR A 252 11.93 -0.24 26.53
CA THR A 252 10.62 0.33 26.22
C THR A 252 10.23 -0.09 24.82
N ARG A 253 9.12 -0.84 24.72
CA ARG A 253 8.38 -1.11 23.49
C ARG A 253 8.36 0.13 22.61
N ASN A 254 8.61 -0.04 21.30
CA ASN A 254 8.46 0.98 20.27
C ASN A 254 7.21 1.84 20.53
N SER A 255 7.39 3.04 21.07
CA SER A 255 6.31 3.99 21.30
C SER A 255 5.87 4.55 19.95
N VAL A 256 4.63 4.27 19.55
CA VAL A 256 4.05 4.83 18.33
C VAL A 256 3.88 6.33 18.51
N ILE A 257 4.57 7.11 17.66
CA ILE A 257 4.46 8.56 17.55
C ILE A 257 3.43 8.84 16.44
N LEU A 258 2.38 9.61 16.73
CA LEU A 258 1.27 9.89 15.81
C LEU A 258 0.59 11.22 16.18
N ASP A 259 0.12 11.96 15.17
CA ASP A 259 -0.68 13.17 15.38
C ASP A 259 -2.11 12.89 14.90
N VAL A 260 -3.07 12.94 15.82
CA VAL A 260 -4.45 12.50 15.61
C VAL A 260 -5.43 13.66 15.74
N VAL A 261 -6.28 13.85 14.74
CA VAL A 261 -7.39 14.80 14.77
C VAL A 261 -8.72 14.05 14.80
N PHE A 262 -9.53 14.27 15.83
CA PHE A 262 -10.92 13.82 15.84
C PHE A 262 -11.82 14.94 15.33
N VAL A 263 -12.67 14.66 14.36
CA VAL A 263 -13.60 15.61 13.75
C VAL A 263 -15.02 15.09 13.90
N LEU A 264 -15.82 15.72 14.76
CA LEU A 264 -17.18 15.26 15.09
C LEU A 264 -18.24 16.17 14.47
N GLU A 265 -19.20 15.58 13.75
CA GLU A 265 -20.39 16.31 13.30
C GLU A 265 -21.27 16.70 14.50
N GLY A 266 -21.52 18.01 14.65
CA GLY A 266 -22.40 18.61 15.65
C GLY A 266 -23.60 19.33 15.03
N SER A 267 -24.09 18.87 13.87
CA SER A 267 -25.20 19.50 13.14
C SER A 267 -26.56 19.28 13.80
N ASP A 268 -27.57 20.06 13.40
CA ASP A 268 -28.97 19.87 13.81
C ASP A 268 -29.54 18.52 13.37
N LYS A 269 -28.99 17.93 12.28
CA LYS A 269 -29.39 16.61 11.78
C LYS A 269 -28.78 15.46 12.58
N MET A 270 -27.57 15.63 13.10
CA MET A 270 -26.98 14.70 14.06
C MET A 270 -27.75 14.73 15.39
N GLY A 271 -28.09 15.93 15.86
CA GLY A 271 -28.78 16.13 17.14
C GLY A 271 -27.88 15.86 18.35
N GLU A 272 -28.29 16.38 19.51
CA GLU A 272 -27.49 16.34 20.74
C GLU A 272 -27.22 14.92 21.25
N ALA A 273 -28.21 14.02 21.15
CA ALA A 273 -28.09 12.66 21.67
C ALA A 273 -27.04 11.84 20.92
N ASP A 274 -27.03 11.87 19.58
CA ASP A 274 -26.06 11.11 18.77
C ASP A 274 -24.68 11.79 18.74
N PHE A 275 -24.64 13.12 18.87
CA PHE A 275 -23.39 13.84 19.15
C PHE A 275 -22.75 13.36 20.46
N ASN A 276 -23.53 13.27 21.55
CA ASN A 276 -23.01 12.81 22.84
C ASN A 276 -22.47 11.37 22.77
N ARG A 277 -23.12 10.47 22.02
CA ARG A 277 -22.59 9.12 21.79
C ARG A 277 -21.28 9.15 20.99
N SER A 278 -21.19 10.02 19.98
CA SER A 278 -19.96 10.21 19.20
C SER A 278 -18.81 10.72 20.06
N ARG A 279 -19.09 11.66 20.98
CA ARG A 279 -18.14 12.16 21.98
C ARG A 279 -17.67 11.05 22.92
N GLU A 280 -18.59 10.28 23.49
CA GLU A 280 -18.28 9.15 24.36
C GLU A 280 -17.41 8.09 23.67
N PHE A 281 -17.70 7.79 22.40
CA PHE A 281 -16.86 6.92 21.58
C PHE A 281 -15.43 7.45 21.46
N VAL A 282 -15.27 8.75 21.16
CA VAL A 282 -13.95 9.38 21.06
C VAL A 282 -13.20 9.35 22.40
N GLU A 283 -13.88 9.56 23.53
CA GLU A 283 -13.27 9.40 24.85
C GLU A 283 -12.73 7.97 25.08
N GLU A 284 -13.52 6.95 24.76
CA GLU A 284 -13.12 5.54 24.89
C GLU A 284 -11.91 5.19 24.01
N VAL A 285 -11.85 5.76 22.80
CA VAL A 285 -10.69 5.61 21.92
C VAL A 285 -9.45 6.27 22.53
N ILE A 286 -9.56 7.52 22.99
CA ILE A 286 -8.45 8.27 23.60
C ILE A 286 -7.94 7.59 24.88
N ARG A 287 -8.82 6.99 25.70
CA ARG A 287 -8.42 6.22 26.90
C ARG A 287 -7.42 5.11 26.56
N ARG A 288 -7.58 4.46 25.40
CA ARG A 288 -6.74 3.34 24.92
C ARG A 288 -5.47 3.79 24.22
N MET A 289 -5.41 5.02 23.72
CA MET A 289 -4.25 5.60 23.05
C MET A 289 -3.11 5.95 24.02
N HIS A 290 -1.86 5.93 23.55
CA HIS A 290 -0.70 6.38 24.34
C HIS A 290 -0.49 7.90 24.20
N VAL A 291 -1.49 8.69 24.62
CA VAL A 291 -1.45 10.16 24.58
C VAL A 291 -0.42 10.68 25.57
N GLY A 292 0.51 11.51 25.09
CA GLY A 292 1.65 11.99 25.86
C GLY A 292 2.54 12.90 25.02
N GLN A 293 3.36 13.72 25.68
CA GLN A 293 4.29 14.65 25.01
C GLN A 293 5.24 13.93 24.02
N ASP A 294 5.71 12.73 24.37
CA ASP A 294 6.59 11.90 23.54
C ASP A 294 5.84 10.79 22.77
N GLY A 295 4.50 10.81 22.82
CA GLY A 295 3.64 9.77 22.27
C GLY A 295 2.68 10.31 21.22
N ILE A 296 1.39 10.01 21.38
CA ILE A 296 0.33 10.47 20.48
C ILE A 296 -0.11 11.87 20.88
N HIS A 297 -0.16 12.80 19.93
CA HIS A 297 -0.77 14.12 20.12
C HIS A 297 -2.18 14.13 19.55
N VAL A 298 -3.09 14.88 20.18
CA VAL A 298 -4.51 14.88 19.86
C VAL A 298 -5.02 16.32 19.67
N THR A 299 -5.78 16.51 18.61
CA THR A 299 -6.64 17.67 18.35
C THR A 299 -8.08 17.18 18.24
N VAL A 300 -9.05 17.96 18.74
CA VAL A 300 -10.47 17.61 18.68
C VAL A 300 -11.27 18.80 18.15
N LEU A 301 -12.03 18.55 17.09
CA LEU A 301 -12.85 19.52 16.38
C LEU A 301 -14.31 19.08 16.38
N GLN A 302 -15.21 20.05 16.49
CA GLN A 302 -16.64 19.90 16.23
C GLN A 302 -17.01 20.72 14.99
N TYR A 303 -17.86 20.21 14.10
CA TYR A 303 -18.29 20.97 12.91
C TYR A 303 -19.78 20.85 12.61
N ALA A 304 -20.33 21.93 12.04
CA ALA A 304 -21.65 21.95 11.42
C ALA A 304 -21.62 22.95 10.25
N TYR A 305 -22.20 24.14 10.42
CA TYR A 305 -22.00 25.27 9.50
C TYR A 305 -20.54 25.79 9.54
N ALA A 306 -19.96 25.87 10.74
CA ALA A 306 -18.59 26.28 10.99
C ALA A 306 -17.84 25.20 11.79
N VAL A 307 -16.51 25.25 11.74
CA VAL A 307 -15.61 24.40 12.54
C VAL A 307 -15.33 25.10 13.86
N THR A 308 -15.40 24.35 14.96
CA THR A 308 -15.01 24.80 16.29
C THR A 308 -13.89 23.91 16.82
N VAL A 309 -12.80 24.53 17.25
CA VAL A 309 -11.69 23.83 17.91
C VAL A 309 -12.03 23.65 19.38
N GLU A 310 -12.12 22.41 19.84
CA GLU A 310 -12.37 22.09 21.24
C GLU A 310 -11.06 21.76 21.99
N TYR A 311 -10.08 21.18 21.28
CA TYR A 311 -8.73 20.89 21.79
C TYR A 311 -7.71 20.90 20.64
N THR A 312 -6.45 21.29 20.90
CA THR A 312 -5.43 21.46 19.84
C THR A 312 -4.04 20.95 20.28
N PHE A 313 -3.18 20.62 19.30
CA PHE A 313 -1.81 20.12 19.52
C PHE A 313 -0.93 21.05 20.35
N SER A 314 -1.14 22.37 20.26
CA SER A 314 -0.38 23.36 21.04
C SER A 314 -0.73 23.39 22.54
N GLN A 315 -1.76 22.65 22.97
CA GLN A 315 -2.09 22.46 24.38
C GLN A 315 -1.33 21.24 24.96
N ALA A 316 -1.30 21.13 26.29
CA ALA A 316 -0.52 20.10 26.96
C ALA A 316 -1.05 18.69 26.68
N GLN A 317 -0.28 17.85 25.99
CA GLN A 317 -0.69 16.53 25.52
C GLN A 317 -0.74 15.45 26.62
N SER A 318 -1.37 15.78 27.76
CA SER A 318 -1.67 14.87 28.86
C SER A 318 -3.00 14.16 28.60
N LYS A 319 -3.00 12.83 28.65
CA LYS A 319 -4.24 12.03 28.51
C LYS A 319 -5.38 12.53 29.40
N THR A 320 -5.08 12.87 30.65
CA THR A 320 -6.09 13.34 31.60
C THR A 320 -6.72 14.66 31.17
N GLU A 321 -5.91 15.59 30.67
CA GLU A 321 -6.39 16.90 30.24
C GLU A 321 -7.19 16.80 28.94
N VAL A 322 -6.71 16.01 27.97
CA VAL A 322 -7.45 15.75 26.72
C VAL A 322 -8.82 15.15 27.03
N LEU A 323 -8.88 14.10 27.87
CA LEU A 323 -10.15 13.46 28.24
C LEU A 323 -11.10 14.41 28.99
N GLN A 324 -10.57 15.26 29.87
CA GLN A 324 -11.39 16.26 30.55
C GLN A 324 -12.02 17.22 29.54
N ARG A 325 -11.22 17.76 28.61
CA ARG A 325 -11.71 18.72 27.61
C ARG A 325 -12.72 18.09 26.65
N VAL A 326 -12.50 16.84 26.24
CA VAL A 326 -13.48 16.10 25.44
C VAL A 326 -14.78 15.91 26.21
N GLY A 327 -14.74 15.51 27.49
CA GLY A 327 -15.95 15.32 28.29
C GLY A 327 -16.75 16.61 28.55
N GLU A 328 -16.09 17.78 28.50
CA GLU A 328 -16.72 19.10 28.64
C GLU A 328 -17.32 19.63 27.32
N MET A 329 -17.08 18.96 26.19
CA MET A 329 -17.62 19.37 24.89
C MET A 329 -19.15 19.40 24.91
N ARG A 330 -19.71 20.54 24.47
CA ARG A 330 -21.14 20.75 24.33
C ARG A 330 -21.54 20.68 22.87
N TYR A 331 -22.71 20.09 22.63
CA TYR A 331 -23.37 20.13 21.34
C TYR A 331 -23.66 21.59 20.94
N ARG A 332 -23.25 22.00 19.74
CA ARG A 332 -23.40 23.38 19.25
C ARG A 332 -24.55 23.57 18.27
N GLY A 333 -24.98 22.51 17.59
CA GLY A 333 -25.97 22.60 16.53
C GLY A 333 -25.47 23.36 15.30
N GLY A 334 -26.30 23.39 14.27
CA GLY A 334 -26.04 24.09 13.03
C GLY A 334 -26.81 23.47 11.87
N ASN A 335 -27.33 24.33 11.00
CA ASN A 335 -28.25 23.97 9.91
C ASN A 335 -27.57 23.31 8.68
N SER A 336 -26.29 22.94 8.76
CA SER A 336 -25.53 22.37 7.64
C SER A 336 -24.49 21.36 8.15
N THR A 337 -24.13 20.41 7.30
CA THR A 337 -23.07 19.41 7.54
C THR A 337 -21.90 19.71 6.61
N ASN A 338 -21.13 20.78 6.89
CA ASN A 338 -20.04 21.23 6.01
C ASN A 338 -18.76 20.38 6.19
N THR A 339 -18.83 19.11 5.79
CA THR A 339 -17.75 18.13 5.91
C THR A 339 -16.52 18.54 5.08
N GLY A 340 -16.71 19.11 3.89
CA GLY A 340 -15.62 19.59 3.06
C GLY A 340 -14.82 20.70 3.74
N ARG A 341 -15.52 21.67 4.34
CA ARG A 341 -14.91 22.75 5.13
C ARG A 341 -14.20 22.23 6.39
N ALA A 342 -14.75 21.22 7.06
CA ALA A 342 -14.12 20.62 8.22
C ALA A 342 -12.79 19.97 7.87
N LEU A 343 -12.76 19.18 6.81
CA LEU A 343 -11.53 18.56 6.31
C LEU A 343 -10.51 19.62 5.85
N GLN A 344 -10.95 20.65 5.12
CA GLN A 344 -10.07 21.75 4.73
C GLN A 344 -9.43 22.44 5.94
N TYR A 345 -10.21 22.68 7.01
CA TYR A 345 -9.69 23.26 8.24
C TYR A 345 -8.58 22.41 8.86
N VAL A 346 -8.77 21.08 8.91
CA VAL A 346 -7.76 20.14 9.41
C VAL A 346 -6.44 20.28 8.65
N SER A 347 -6.49 20.29 7.32
CA SER A 347 -5.29 20.44 6.51
C SER A 347 -4.61 21.80 6.63
N GLU A 348 -5.39 22.88 6.70
CA GLU A 348 -4.83 24.24 6.67
C GLU A 348 -4.40 24.75 8.05
N HIS A 349 -4.98 24.21 9.13
CA HIS A 349 -4.81 24.75 10.48
C HIS A 349 -4.33 23.70 11.48
N SER A 350 -4.81 22.45 11.44
CA SER A 350 -4.38 21.43 12.42
C SER A 350 -3.04 20.82 12.06
N PHE A 351 -2.83 20.45 10.80
CA PHE A 351 -1.57 19.89 10.28
C PHE A 351 -0.72 20.93 9.53
N SER A 352 -0.72 22.16 10.03
CA SER A 352 0.11 23.23 9.47
C SER A 352 1.45 23.28 10.20
N ALA A 353 2.55 23.49 9.46
CA ALA A 353 3.89 23.62 10.02
C ALA A 353 4.05 24.75 11.06
N SER A 354 3.05 25.62 11.21
CA SER A 354 3.00 26.70 12.20
C SER A 354 2.27 26.33 13.50
N GLN A 355 1.77 25.10 13.64
CA GLN A 355 0.95 24.61 14.77
C GLN A 355 1.54 23.38 15.47
N ASP A 356 2.87 23.26 15.48
CA ASP A 356 3.61 22.16 16.13
C ASP A 356 3.35 20.76 15.55
N ASP A 357 2.87 20.66 14.30
CA ASP A 357 2.82 19.40 13.54
C ASP A 357 4.22 18.79 13.45
N ARG A 358 4.37 17.56 13.95
CA ARG A 358 5.68 16.92 14.01
C ARG A 358 5.95 16.29 12.66
N GLU A 359 6.93 16.82 11.91
CA GLU A 359 7.35 16.28 10.60
C GLU A 359 7.67 14.76 10.58
N GLN A 360 7.85 14.14 11.76
CA GLN A 360 8.14 12.70 11.91
C GLN A 360 6.93 11.85 12.37
N ALA A 361 5.78 12.46 12.67
CA ALA A 361 4.57 11.77 13.10
C ALA A 361 3.61 11.62 11.91
N PRO A 362 3.00 10.44 11.67
CA PRO A 362 1.92 10.34 10.68
C PRO A 362 0.68 11.12 11.12
N ASN A 363 0.01 11.75 10.15
CA ASN A 363 -1.20 12.55 10.38
C ASN A 363 -2.46 11.71 10.15
N LEU A 364 -3.27 11.52 11.19
CA LEU A 364 -4.48 10.69 11.15
C LEU A 364 -5.70 11.49 11.57
N VAL A 365 -6.80 11.34 10.83
CA VAL A 365 -8.08 12.01 11.07
C VAL A 365 -9.15 10.96 11.28
N TYR A 366 -9.81 10.97 12.42
CA TYR A 366 -11.06 10.23 12.61
C TYR A 366 -12.23 11.18 12.36
N LEU A 367 -12.92 11.03 11.23
CA LEU A 367 -14.10 11.82 10.91
C LEU A 367 -15.35 11.03 11.34
N VAL A 368 -16.12 11.57 12.27
CA VAL A 368 -17.40 10.98 12.71
C VAL A 368 -18.54 11.81 12.13
N THR A 369 -19.31 11.21 11.22
CA THR A 369 -20.42 11.90 10.54
C THR A 369 -21.61 10.95 10.41
N GLY A 370 -22.81 11.49 10.60
CA GLY A 370 -24.08 10.77 10.46
C GLY A 370 -24.91 11.23 9.29
N ASN A 371 -24.49 12.30 8.60
CA ASN A 371 -25.24 12.88 7.48
C ASN A 371 -24.37 13.12 6.25
N PRO A 372 -24.96 13.21 5.05
CA PRO A 372 -24.25 13.60 3.84
C PRO A 372 -23.77 15.05 3.92
N ALA A 373 -22.64 15.33 3.28
CA ALA A 373 -22.07 16.66 3.21
C ALA A 373 -23.01 17.66 2.52
N SER A 374 -23.04 18.88 3.06
CA SER A 374 -23.78 20.00 2.47
C SER A 374 -22.92 20.85 1.52
N ASP A 375 -21.63 20.55 1.45
CA ASP A 375 -20.61 21.23 0.66
C ASP A 375 -19.75 20.24 -0.12
N GLU A 376 -18.94 20.77 -1.04
CA GLU A 376 -18.00 19.95 -1.82
C GLU A 376 -16.85 19.44 -0.93
N ILE A 377 -16.69 18.13 -0.90
CA ILE A 377 -15.56 17.49 -0.24
C ILE A 377 -14.36 17.54 -1.18
N ARG A 378 -13.34 18.31 -0.78
CA ARG A 378 -12.04 18.30 -1.44
C ARG A 378 -11.16 17.24 -0.81
N ARG A 379 -10.36 16.60 -1.66
CA ARG A 379 -9.40 15.59 -1.20
C ARG A 379 -8.29 16.25 -0.37
N LEU A 380 -8.06 15.74 0.82
CA LEU A 380 -6.95 16.19 1.67
C LEU A 380 -5.59 15.80 1.09
N PRO A 381 -4.52 16.52 1.48
CA PRO A 381 -3.14 16.11 1.25
C PRO A 381 -2.90 14.63 1.60
N GLY A 382 -2.10 13.94 0.80
CA GLY A 382 -1.96 12.47 0.89
C GLY A 382 -1.20 11.95 2.11
N ASP A 383 -0.54 12.84 2.83
CA ASP A 383 0.09 12.65 4.14
C ASP A 383 -0.90 12.65 5.29
N ILE A 384 -2.14 13.12 5.07
CA ILE A 384 -3.23 13.08 6.04
C ILE A 384 -4.13 11.87 5.73
N GLN A 385 -4.11 10.89 6.62
CA GLN A 385 -4.98 9.71 6.53
C GLN A 385 -6.33 10.04 7.17
N VAL A 386 -7.44 9.75 6.48
CA VAL A 386 -8.78 9.93 7.05
C VAL A 386 -9.44 8.56 7.23
N VAL A 387 -9.95 8.33 8.44
CA VAL A 387 -10.79 7.19 8.81
C VAL A 387 -12.19 7.73 9.06
N PRO A 388 -13.08 7.69 8.06
CA PRO A 388 -14.46 8.08 8.22
C PRO A 388 -15.24 7.00 8.96
N ILE A 389 -16.06 7.43 9.91
CA ILE A 389 -16.91 6.62 10.76
C ILE A 389 -18.35 7.09 10.52
N GLY A 390 -19.16 6.20 9.98
CA GLY A 390 -20.56 6.47 9.68
C GLY A 390 -21.44 6.18 10.90
N VAL A 391 -22.23 7.16 11.35
CA VAL A 391 -23.14 6.99 12.50
C VAL A 391 -24.59 7.12 12.07
N GLY A 392 -25.36 6.05 12.23
CA GLY A 392 -26.80 6.07 11.96
C GLY A 392 -27.16 5.89 10.47
N PRO A 393 -28.47 5.84 10.17
CA PRO A 393 -28.98 5.39 8.87
C PRO A 393 -28.85 6.43 7.75
N HIS A 394 -28.48 7.67 8.07
CA HIS A 394 -28.38 8.77 7.10
C HIS A 394 -26.96 8.99 6.60
N ALA A 395 -25.97 8.26 7.13
CA ALA A 395 -24.59 8.37 6.70
C ALA A 395 -24.45 7.93 5.22
N SER A 396 -23.82 8.77 4.40
CA SER A 396 -23.60 8.47 2.98
C SER A 396 -22.37 7.59 2.80
N VAL A 397 -22.56 6.27 2.67
CA VAL A 397 -21.46 5.32 2.47
C VAL A 397 -20.57 5.72 1.29
N GLN A 398 -21.16 6.23 0.20
CA GLN A 398 -20.42 6.69 -0.98
C GLN A 398 -19.49 7.88 -0.66
N GLU A 399 -19.94 8.83 0.17
CA GLU A 399 -19.08 9.93 0.61
C GLU A 399 -17.99 9.44 1.55
N LEU A 400 -18.31 8.54 2.49
CA LEU A 400 -17.32 7.98 3.40
C LEU A 400 -16.27 7.15 2.66
N GLU A 401 -16.66 6.37 1.65
CA GLU A 401 -15.74 5.67 0.76
C GLU A 401 -14.83 6.65 0.00
N THR A 402 -15.37 7.81 -0.41
CA THR A 402 -14.61 8.85 -1.10
C THR A 402 -13.61 9.55 -0.16
N ILE A 403 -14.04 9.88 1.06
CA ILE A 403 -13.23 10.54 2.09
C ILE A 403 -12.13 9.60 2.61
N GLY A 404 -12.49 8.36 2.93
CA GLY A 404 -11.63 7.38 3.57
C GLY A 404 -10.64 6.72 2.62
N TRP A 405 -10.83 6.87 1.30
CA TRP A 405 -10.07 6.17 0.28
C TRP A 405 -8.54 6.21 0.52
N PRO A 406 -7.90 5.08 0.89
CA PRO A 406 -8.26 3.70 0.54
C PRO A 406 -8.96 2.92 1.66
N HIS A 407 -9.02 3.47 2.86
CA HIS A 407 -9.55 2.77 4.02
C HIS A 407 -11.07 2.67 3.85
N ALA A 408 -11.58 1.46 4.04
CA ALA A 408 -13.01 1.26 4.13
C ALA A 408 -13.54 2.08 5.32
N PRO A 409 -14.69 2.74 5.17
CA PRO A 409 -15.31 3.42 6.31
C PRO A 409 -15.67 2.40 7.39
N ILE A 410 -15.64 2.85 8.66
CA ILE A 410 -16.04 2.06 9.83
C ILE A 410 -17.53 2.23 10.09
#